data_AF-A0AAQ4D8A8-F1
#
_entry.id   AF-A0AAQ4D8A8-F1
#
_cell.length_a   1.000
_cell.length_b   1.000
_cell.length_c   1.000
_cell.angle_alpha   90.00
_cell.angle_beta   90.00
_cell.angle_gamma   90.00
#
_symmetry.space_group_name_H-M   'P 1'
#
loop_
_entity.id
_entity.type
_entity.pdbx_description
1 polymer ?
#
loop_
_entity_poly.entity_id
_entity_poly.type
_entity_poly.pdbx_seq_one_letter_code
_entity_poly.pdbx_strand_id
1 'polypeptide(L)'
;MNVQGILKTDDLITRFFRLSTEMCVEHCYRALMEQTPSNATIVRSKCFNSLDAYMRLIALLVKLSGDASNPTTKVNLLNKVLGIVAGVLLQDHESRGLEFQQLPYHRIFMMLFLELSAPEPVLEAIGFHVLMAFCNTLHVLQPCKAPAFAYSWLELISHRVFLGRVLALTPQQKAWGMFAQLLNDLFKFLAPFLRNVDLEKPIQLLYKGTLRVLLVLLHDFPEFLCDYHYGFCDLIPANCIQMRNLILSAFPRHMRLPDPFTPNLKVEVLPEITQAPRVLTNFASVIQPQSFKKDLDSYIKTRGPVTFLSELRSNLQATTEPGINYNVPLMNALVLYVGTQAIAYIQSKSLTPSMSTITHSSHMDIFQNLAVDLDTEGRYLFLNAIANQLRYPNSHTHYFSCTLLYLFAEANTEAIQEQITRVLLERLIVNRPHPWGLLVTFIDLIKNPTFKFWTHEFVRCAPEIEKLFESVARSCMQQKPPTEPSG
;
A
#
# COMPACT_ATOMS: atom_id res chain seq x y z
N MET A 1 -6.03 -43.01 -17.16
CA MET A 1 -6.64 -42.70 -15.85
C MET A 1 -7.92 -43.50 -15.59
N ASN A 2 -8.91 -43.51 -16.49
CA ASN A 2 -10.17 -44.27 -16.33
C ASN A 2 -9.95 -45.79 -16.11
N VAL A 3 -9.15 -46.45 -16.96
CA VAL A 3 -8.84 -47.88 -16.83
C VAL A 3 -8.21 -48.22 -15.47
N GLN A 4 -7.39 -47.32 -14.93
CA GLN A 4 -6.73 -47.48 -13.63
C GLN A 4 -7.64 -47.08 -12.45
N GLY A 5 -8.90 -46.74 -12.70
CA GLY A 5 -9.88 -46.41 -11.65
C GLY A 5 -9.65 -45.08 -10.92
N ILE A 6 -8.72 -44.24 -11.36
CA ILE A 6 -8.33 -43.00 -10.67
C ILE A 6 -9.49 -41.98 -10.65
N LEU A 7 -10.29 -41.94 -11.71
CA LEU A 7 -11.38 -40.96 -11.88
C LEU A 7 -12.73 -41.45 -11.33
N LYS A 8 -12.76 -42.56 -10.58
CA LYS A 8 -14.02 -43.19 -10.11
C LYS A 8 -14.75 -42.36 -9.05
N THR A 9 -14.02 -41.68 -8.18
CA THR A 9 -14.58 -40.96 -7.04
C THR A 9 -13.79 -39.68 -6.79
N ASP A 10 -14.42 -38.68 -6.20
CA ASP A 10 -13.74 -37.42 -5.87
C ASP A 10 -12.54 -37.61 -4.92
N ASP A 11 -12.63 -38.56 -3.96
CA ASP A 11 -11.53 -38.92 -3.05
C ASP A 11 -10.28 -39.42 -3.79
N LEU A 12 -10.45 -40.41 -4.69
CA LEU A 12 -9.36 -40.92 -5.52
C LEU A 12 -8.72 -39.84 -6.40
N ILE A 13 -9.52 -38.90 -6.91
CA ILE A 13 -9.02 -37.75 -7.66
C ILE A 13 -8.18 -36.84 -6.75
N THR A 14 -8.66 -36.54 -5.53
CA THR A 14 -7.91 -35.76 -4.52
C THR A 14 -6.57 -36.42 -4.22
N ARG A 15 -6.60 -37.72 -3.93
CA ARG A 15 -5.42 -38.51 -3.60
C ARG A 15 -4.43 -38.56 -4.76
N PHE A 16 -4.92 -38.67 -6.00
CA PHE A 16 -4.06 -38.64 -7.19
C PHE A 16 -3.29 -37.33 -7.31
N PHE A 17 -3.97 -36.18 -7.23
CA PHE A 17 -3.30 -34.87 -7.31
C PHE A 17 -2.37 -34.64 -6.13
N ARG A 18 -2.75 -35.06 -4.92
CA ARG A 18 -1.89 -34.94 -3.73
C ARG A 18 -0.60 -35.74 -3.90
N LEU A 19 -0.72 -37.05 -4.19
CA LEU A 19 0.44 -37.93 -4.38
C LEU A 19 1.31 -37.49 -5.58
N SER A 20 0.71 -36.99 -6.65
CA SER A 20 1.47 -36.48 -7.80
C SER A 20 2.28 -35.23 -7.43
N THR A 21 1.67 -34.33 -6.65
CA THR A 21 2.35 -33.12 -6.13
C THR A 21 3.50 -33.50 -5.21
N GLU A 22 3.27 -34.36 -4.22
CA GLU A 22 4.29 -34.89 -3.31
C GLU A 22 5.42 -35.57 -4.08
N MET A 23 5.11 -36.39 -5.07
CA MET A 23 6.12 -37.06 -5.90
C MET A 23 6.99 -36.06 -6.67
N CYS A 24 6.39 -35.03 -7.27
CA CYS A 24 7.15 -33.97 -7.94
C CYS A 24 8.02 -33.17 -6.97
N VAL A 25 7.53 -32.88 -5.76
CA VAL A 25 8.26 -32.18 -4.71
C VAL A 25 9.45 -33.02 -4.23
N GLU A 26 9.23 -34.29 -3.89
CA GLU A 26 10.30 -35.22 -3.48
C GLU A 26 11.36 -35.40 -4.55
N HIS A 27 10.96 -35.45 -5.83
CA HIS A 27 11.89 -35.48 -6.94
C HIS A 27 12.79 -34.23 -6.97
N CYS A 28 12.20 -33.04 -6.73
CA CYS A 28 12.97 -31.80 -6.65
C CYS A 28 13.93 -31.81 -5.46
N TYR A 29 13.50 -32.28 -4.29
CA TYR A 29 14.37 -32.42 -3.12
C TYR A 29 15.59 -33.29 -3.43
N ARG A 30 15.38 -34.49 -3.97
CA ARG A 30 16.48 -35.40 -4.34
C ARG A 30 17.43 -34.76 -5.36
N ALA A 31 16.89 -34.11 -6.38
CA ALA A 31 17.70 -33.43 -7.38
C ALA A 31 18.52 -32.27 -6.78
N LEU A 32 17.94 -31.49 -5.87
CA LEU A 32 18.61 -30.37 -5.21
C LEU A 32 19.71 -30.84 -4.24
N MET A 33 19.58 -32.03 -3.64
CA MET A 33 20.66 -32.62 -2.82
C MET A 33 21.90 -32.96 -3.64
N GLU A 34 21.74 -33.28 -4.92
CA GLU A 34 22.85 -33.54 -5.86
C GLU A 34 23.44 -32.24 -6.47
N GLN A 35 22.94 -31.07 -6.07
CA GLN A 35 23.31 -29.79 -6.67
C GLN A 35 24.71 -29.35 -6.24
N THR A 36 25.56 -29.10 -7.23
CA THR A 36 26.84 -28.40 -7.11
C THR A 36 26.81 -27.11 -7.95
N PRO A 37 27.71 -26.14 -7.71
CA PRO A 37 27.76 -24.92 -8.50
C PRO A 37 27.93 -25.16 -10.02
N SER A 38 28.61 -26.25 -10.42
CA SER A 38 28.86 -26.59 -11.83
C SER A 38 27.67 -27.25 -12.54
N ASN A 39 26.77 -27.93 -11.81
CA ASN A 39 25.63 -28.65 -12.40
C ASN A 39 24.27 -27.98 -12.13
N ALA A 40 24.23 -26.83 -11.45
CA ALA A 40 23.00 -26.22 -10.95
C ALA A 40 21.92 -26.01 -12.03
N THR A 41 22.31 -25.60 -13.25
CA THR A 41 21.38 -25.42 -14.37
C THR A 41 20.76 -26.76 -14.82
N ILE A 42 21.56 -27.82 -14.85
CA ILE A 42 21.11 -29.17 -15.25
C ILE A 42 20.14 -29.72 -14.19
N VAL A 43 20.47 -29.57 -12.91
CA VAL A 43 19.61 -29.98 -11.80
C VAL A 43 18.25 -29.27 -11.86
N ARG A 44 18.24 -27.94 -12.06
CA ARG A 44 16.98 -27.20 -12.23
C ARG A 44 16.17 -27.68 -13.43
N SER A 45 16.83 -27.97 -14.56
CA SER A 45 16.15 -28.52 -15.75
C SER A 45 15.49 -29.87 -15.47
N LYS A 46 16.14 -30.76 -14.69
CA LYS A 46 15.53 -32.03 -14.27
C LYS A 46 14.26 -31.80 -13.44
N CYS A 47 14.31 -30.89 -12.46
CA CYS A 47 13.13 -30.52 -11.67
C CYS A 47 12.01 -29.99 -12.58
N PHE A 48 12.34 -29.06 -13.48
CA PHE A 48 11.37 -28.43 -14.37
C PHE A 48 10.71 -29.42 -15.32
N ASN A 49 11.44 -30.40 -15.86
CA ASN A 49 10.86 -31.41 -16.75
C ASN A 49 9.67 -32.15 -16.10
N SER A 50 9.85 -32.60 -14.85
CA SER A 50 8.80 -33.32 -14.12
C SER A 50 7.64 -32.40 -13.71
N LEU A 51 7.95 -31.17 -13.27
CA LEU A 51 6.94 -30.20 -12.86
C LEU A 51 6.10 -29.69 -14.04
N ASP A 52 6.74 -29.36 -15.17
CA ASP A 52 6.08 -28.82 -16.35
C ASP A 52 5.17 -29.89 -16.99
N ALA A 53 5.61 -31.15 -17.03
CA ALA A 53 4.76 -32.26 -17.48
C ALA A 53 3.51 -32.41 -16.60
N TYR A 54 3.66 -32.28 -15.28
CA TYR A 54 2.55 -32.32 -14.35
C TYR A 54 1.60 -31.11 -14.53
N MET A 55 2.13 -29.90 -14.71
CA MET A 55 1.31 -28.70 -14.96
C MET A 55 0.53 -28.80 -16.26
N ARG A 56 1.16 -29.34 -17.31
CA ARG A 56 0.48 -29.58 -18.60
C ARG A 56 -0.67 -30.56 -18.44
N LEU A 57 -0.49 -31.62 -17.66
CA LEU A 57 -1.57 -32.57 -17.35
C LEU A 57 -2.74 -31.87 -16.65
N ILE A 58 -2.48 -31.08 -15.59
CA ILE A 58 -3.52 -30.35 -14.87
C ILE A 58 -4.24 -29.37 -15.79
N ALA A 59 -3.51 -28.57 -16.56
CA ALA A 59 -4.09 -27.59 -17.46
C ALA A 59 -5.02 -28.25 -18.48
N LEU A 60 -4.60 -29.39 -19.07
CA LEU A 60 -5.44 -30.17 -19.97
C LEU A 60 -6.67 -30.75 -19.26
N LEU A 61 -6.54 -31.29 -18.05
CA LEU A 61 -7.67 -31.80 -17.28
C LEU A 61 -8.69 -30.70 -16.95
N VAL A 62 -8.23 -29.50 -16.58
CA VAL A 62 -9.11 -28.33 -16.35
C VAL A 62 -9.82 -27.92 -17.63
N LYS A 63 -9.10 -27.80 -18.76
CA LYS A 63 -9.69 -27.42 -20.05
C LYS A 63 -10.73 -28.43 -20.54
N LEU A 64 -10.45 -29.72 -20.36
CA LEU A 64 -11.29 -30.83 -20.84
C LEU A 64 -12.33 -31.29 -19.80
N SER A 65 -12.34 -30.72 -18.59
CA SER A 65 -13.29 -31.12 -17.54
C SER A 65 -14.71 -30.71 -17.90
N GLY A 66 -15.61 -31.68 -17.97
CA GLY A 66 -17.02 -31.46 -18.31
C GLY A 66 -17.22 -30.88 -19.72
N ASP A 67 -18.45 -30.49 -20.02
CA ASP A 67 -18.80 -29.96 -21.33
C ASP A 67 -18.11 -28.62 -21.63
N ALA A 68 -17.90 -28.33 -22.92
CA ALA A 68 -17.28 -27.08 -23.37
C ALA A 68 -18.04 -25.83 -22.89
N SER A 69 -19.34 -25.94 -22.65
CA SER A 69 -20.23 -24.87 -22.20
C SER A 69 -20.33 -24.70 -20.68
N ASN A 70 -19.81 -25.64 -19.88
CA ASN A 70 -19.98 -25.60 -18.42
C ASN A 70 -18.69 -25.12 -17.70
N PRO A 71 -18.56 -23.82 -17.41
CA PRO A 71 -17.38 -23.27 -16.74
C PRO A 71 -17.24 -23.77 -15.29
N THR A 72 -18.34 -24.16 -14.63
CA THR A 72 -18.38 -24.50 -13.20
C THR A 72 -17.53 -25.71 -12.87
N THR A 73 -17.62 -26.78 -13.66
CA THR A 73 -16.83 -28.00 -13.41
C THR A 73 -15.34 -27.76 -13.57
N LYS A 74 -14.94 -26.96 -14.57
CA LYS A 74 -13.54 -26.55 -14.81
C LYS A 74 -13.00 -25.75 -13.63
N VAL A 75 -13.77 -24.76 -13.16
CA VAL A 75 -13.40 -23.90 -12.03
C VAL A 75 -13.35 -24.68 -10.72
N ASN A 76 -14.27 -25.61 -10.48
CA ASN A 76 -14.24 -26.47 -9.29
C ASN A 76 -13.01 -27.37 -9.27
N LEU A 77 -12.67 -27.99 -10.40
CA LEU A 77 -11.46 -28.79 -10.52
C LEU A 77 -10.21 -27.94 -10.28
N LEU A 78 -10.14 -26.73 -10.85
CA LEU A 78 -9.02 -25.82 -10.63
C LEU A 78 -8.86 -25.47 -9.14
N ASN A 79 -9.93 -25.03 -8.47
CA ASN A 79 -9.89 -24.68 -7.05
C ASN A 79 -9.47 -25.89 -6.20
N LYS A 80 -9.97 -27.07 -6.53
CA LYS A 80 -9.60 -28.31 -5.84
C LYS A 80 -8.11 -28.60 -5.98
N VAL A 81 -7.55 -28.52 -7.19
CA VAL A 81 -6.13 -28.76 -7.43
C VAL A 81 -5.26 -27.71 -6.73
N LEU A 82 -5.60 -26.42 -6.83
CA LEU A 82 -4.87 -25.35 -6.15
C LEU A 82 -4.91 -25.53 -4.62
N GLY A 83 -6.06 -25.89 -4.07
CA GLY A 83 -6.21 -26.19 -2.64
C GLY A 83 -5.36 -27.37 -2.20
N ILE A 84 -5.29 -28.45 -3.00
CA ILE A 84 -4.42 -29.60 -2.73
C ILE A 84 -2.95 -29.18 -2.74
N VAL A 85 -2.50 -28.45 -3.76
CA VAL A 85 -1.10 -27.98 -3.85
C VAL A 85 -0.76 -27.05 -2.69
N ALA A 86 -1.66 -26.12 -2.33
CA ALA A 86 -1.47 -25.23 -1.18
C ALA A 86 -1.40 -26.00 0.14
N GLY A 87 -2.24 -27.03 0.32
CA GLY A 87 -2.20 -27.91 1.49
C GLY A 87 -0.88 -28.68 1.59
N VAL A 88 -0.40 -29.25 0.48
CA VAL A 88 0.91 -29.92 0.43
C VAL A 88 2.04 -28.94 0.75
N LEU A 89 2.00 -27.71 0.21
CA LEU A 89 2.99 -26.68 0.51
C LEU A 89 3.04 -26.34 2.00
N LEU A 90 1.88 -26.09 2.62
CA LEU A 90 1.83 -25.74 4.04
C LEU A 90 2.31 -26.90 4.93
N GLN A 91 1.93 -28.13 4.61
CA GLN A 91 2.41 -29.31 5.32
C GLN A 91 3.93 -29.52 5.16
N ASP A 92 4.46 -29.34 3.95
CA ASP A 92 5.90 -29.45 3.68
C ASP A 92 6.69 -28.33 4.38
N HIS A 93 6.15 -27.11 4.38
CA HIS A 93 6.71 -25.97 5.11
C HIS A 93 6.81 -26.24 6.61
N GLU A 94 5.74 -26.74 7.22
CA GLU A 94 5.70 -27.05 8.64
C GLU A 94 6.61 -28.24 9.00
N SER A 95 6.60 -29.30 8.19
CA SER A 95 7.35 -30.52 8.49
C SER A 95 8.85 -30.41 8.25
N ARG A 96 9.29 -29.67 7.23
CA ARG A 96 10.72 -29.53 6.88
C ARG A 96 11.39 -28.32 7.53
N GLY A 97 10.62 -27.32 7.97
CA GLY A 97 11.16 -26.10 8.58
C GLY A 97 12.22 -25.42 7.72
N LEU A 98 13.46 -25.39 8.21
CA LEU A 98 14.59 -24.74 7.52
C LEU A 98 15.01 -25.43 6.22
N GLU A 99 14.64 -26.70 6.02
CA GLU A 99 14.94 -27.43 4.78
C GLU A 99 13.87 -27.23 3.70
N PHE A 100 12.83 -26.43 3.95
CA PHE A 100 11.77 -26.14 2.98
C PHE A 100 12.33 -25.55 1.66
N GLN A 101 11.85 -26.05 0.52
CA GLN A 101 12.26 -25.63 -0.83
C GLN A 101 11.06 -25.03 -1.57
N GLN A 102 11.12 -23.73 -1.85
CA GLN A 102 10.05 -23.01 -2.57
C GLN A 102 9.99 -23.31 -4.08
N LEU A 103 11.08 -23.80 -4.69
CA LEU A 103 11.21 -24.02 -6.14
C LEU A 103 10.07 -24.85 -6.77
N PRO A 104 9.71 -26.05 -6.25
CA PRO A 104 8.64 -26.85 -6.85
C PRO A 104 7.31 -26.11 -6.87
N TYR A 105 6.91 -25.53 -5.74
CA TYR A 105 5.64 -24.82 -5.61
C TYR A 105 5.57 -23.56 -6.45
N HIS A 106 6.67 -22.78 -6.48
CA HIS A 106 6.77 -21.62 -7.35
C HIS A 106 6.54 -21.98 -8.82
N ARG A 107 7.25 -23.01 -9.31
CA ARG A 107 7.12 -23.47 -10.70
C ARG A 107 5.72 -24.00 -11.00
N ILE A 108 5.13 -24.77 -10.07
CA ILE A 108 3.75 -25.29 -10.17
C ILE A 108 2.76 -24.14 -10.37
N PHE A 109 2.74 -23.16 -9.46
CA PHE A 109 1.78 -22.06 -9.55
C PHE A 109 2.02 -21.19 -10.77
N MET A 110 3.28 -20.84 -11.06
CA MET A 110 3.62 -19.97 -12.18
C MET A 110 3.25 -20.63 -13.52
N MET A 111 3.62 -21.89 -13.74
CA MET A 111 3.37 -22.56 -15.01
C MET A 111 1.89 -22.88 -15.20
N LEU A 112 1.19 -23.32 -14.15
CA LEU A 112 -0.25 -23.52 -14.24
C LEU A 112 -0.98 -22.22 -14.57
N PHE A 113 -0.60 -21.10 -13.95
CA PHE A 113 -1.20 -19.80 -14.25
C PHE A 113 -0.97 -19.38 -15.70
N LEU A 114 0.24 -19.57 -16.22
CA LEU A 114 0.57 -19.25 -17.62
C LEU A 114 -0.20 -20.12 -18.61
N GLU A 115 -0.27 -21.43 -18.37
CA GLU A 115 -1.03 -22.35 -19.23
C GLU A 115 -2.53 -22.01 -19.26
N LEU A 116 -3.11 -21.66 -18.11
CA LEU A 116 -4.51 -21.27 -18.00
C LEU A 116 -4.78 -19.81 -18.44
N SER A 117 -3.73 -19.05 -18.71
CA SER A 117 -3.79 -17.68 -19.25
C SER A 117 -3.53 -17.61 -20.76
N ALA A 118 -3.42 -18.76 -21.44
CA ALA A 118 -3.24 -18.81 -22.89
C ALA A 118 -4.48 -18.24 -23.63
N PRO A 119 -4.29 -17.63 -24.82
CA PRO A 119 -5.38 -17.05 -25.63
C PRO A 119 -6.19 -18.16 -26.33
N GLU A 120 -6.92 -18.96 -25.56
CA GLU A 120 -7.84 -19.99 -26.04
C GLU A 120 -9.28 -19.63 -25.65
N PRO A 121 -10.30 -19.78 -26.52
CA PRO A 121 -11.68 -19.39 -26.21
C PRO A 121 -12.25 -20.01 -24.93
N VAL A 122 -11.90 -21.28 -24.67
CA VAL A 122 -12.33 -21.98 -23.45
C VAL A 122 -11.73 -21.35 -22.18
N LEU A 123 -10.51 -20.83 -22.25
CA LEU A 123 -9.81 -20.19 -21.14
C LEU A 123 -10.27 -18.75 -20.95
N GLU A 124 -10.54 -18.03 -22.03
CA GLU A 124 -11.10 -16.68 -21.97
C GLU A 124 -12.45 -16.67 -21.26
N ALA A 125 -13.31 -17.65 -21.53
CA ALA A 125 -14.62 -17.81 -20.88
C ALA A 125 -14.52 -18.00 -19.35
N ILE A 126 -13.43 -18.60 -18.85
CA ILE A 126 -13.20 -18.80 -17.41
C ILE A 126 -12.12 -17.90 -16.81
N GLY A 127 -11.54 -16.97 -17.59
CA GLY A 127 -10.31 -16.27 -17.23
C GLY A 127 -10.40 -15.49 -15.92
N PHE A 128 -11.54 -14.85 -15.65
CA PHE A 128 -11.76 -14.16 -14.37
C PHE A 128 -11.83 -15.12 -13.18
N HIS A 129 -12.43 -16.31 -13.35
CA HIS A 129 -12.51 -17.33 -12.31
C HIS A 129 -11.16 -17.99 -12.05
N VAL A 130 -10.34 -18.18 -13.09
CA VAL A 130 -8.94 -18.61 -12.95
C VAL A 130 -8.19 -17.60 -12.10
N LEU A 131 -8.27 -16.32 -12.47
CA LEU A 131 -7.63 -15.23 -11.73
C LEU A 131 -8.07 -15.21 -10.26
N MET A 132 -9.38 -15.37 -10.02
CA MET A 132 -9.95 -15.42 -8.68
C MET A 132 -9.39 -16.57 -7.85
N ALA A 133 -9.32 -17.77 -8.43
CA ALA A 133 -8.78 -18.95 -7.78
C ALA A 133 -7.31 -18.78 -7.38
N PHE A 134 -6.50 -18.18 -8.26
CA PHE A 134 -5.09 -17.90 -7.96
C PHE A 134 -4.91 -16.83 -6.89
N CYS A 135 -5.64 -15.71 -6.94
CA CYS A 135 -5.58 -14.70 -5.88
C CYS A 135 -5.99 -15.27 -4.52
N ASN A 136 -7.06 -16.08 -4.47
CA ASN A 136 -7.50 -16.72 -3.22
C ASN A 136 -6.42 -17.67 -2.69
N THR A 137 -5.81 -18.47 -3.57
CA THR A 137 -4.72 -19.38 -3.20
C THR A 137 -3.52 -18.63 -2.67
N LEU A 138 -3.12 -17.53 -3.32
CA LEU A 138 -1.99 -16.69 -2.88
C LEU A 138 -2.31 -15.97 -1.57
N HIS A 139 -3.55 -15.56 -1.32
CA HIS A 139 -3.97 -15.00 -0.03
C HIS A 139 -3.87 -16.04 1.11
N VAL A 140 -4.27 -17.28 0.85
CA VAL A 140 -4.10 -18.40 1.81
C VAL A 140 -2.62 -18.65 2.10
N LEU A 141 -1.78 -18.59 1.06
CA LEU A 141 -0.33 -18.78 1.12
C LEU A 141 0.45 -17.50 1.46
N GLN A 142 -0.19 -16.49 2.03
CA GLN A 142 0.46 -15.23 2.36
C GLN A 142 1.70 -15.44 3.25
N PRO A 143 2.69 -14.52 3.22
CA PRO A 143 3.94 -14.68 3.97
C PRO A 143 3.77 -14.85 5.49
N CYS A 144 2.71 -14.32 6.10
CA CYS A 144 2.40 -14.57 7.52
C CYS A 144 2.03 -16.03 7.84
N LYS A 145 1.63 -16.81 6.82
CA LYS A 145 1.27 -18.23 6.93
C LYS A 145 2.37 -19.16 6.43
N ALA A 146 3.09 -18.75 5.38
CA ALA A 146 4.20 -19.50 4.80
C ALA A 146 5.44 -18.61 4.61
N PRO A 147 6.11 -18.18 5.70
CA PRO A 147 7.23 -17.22 5.64
C PRO A 147 8.39 -17.69 4.75
N ALA A 148 8.69 -18.99 4.73
CA ALA A 148 9.76 -19.53 3.87
C ALA A 148 9.42 -19.50 2.37
N PHE A 149 8.15 -19.24 2.01
CA PHE A 149 7.69 -19.06 0.64
C PHE A 149 7.62 -17.58 0.21
N ALA A 150 7.97 -16.63 1.08
CA ALA A 150 7.74 -15.19 0.85
C ALA A 150 8.40 -14.65 -0.44
N TYR A 151 9.59 -15.14 -0.82
CA TYR A 151 10.26 -14.70 -2.05
C TYR A 151 9.53 -15.17 -3.29
N SER A 152 9.27 -16.48 -3.42
CA SER A 152 8.48 -17.02 -4.52
C SER A 152 7.06 -16.46 -4.55
N TRP A 153 6.46 -16.21 -3.39
CA TRP A 153 5.15 -15.55 -3.30
C TRP A 153 5.19 -14.14 -3.90
N LEU A 154 6.23 -13.34 -3.57
CA LEU A 154 6.40 -12.00 -4.15
C LEU A 154 6.66 -12.07 -5.66
N GLU A 155 7.44 -13.03 -6.15
CA GLU A 155 7.66 -13.27 -7.58
C GLU A 155 6.35 -13.60 -8.31
N LEU A 156 5.48 -14.42 -7.72
CA LEU A 156 4.17 -14.78 -8.30
C LEU A 156 3.24 -13.58 -8.42
N ILE A 157 3.05 -12.82 -7.33
CA ILE A 157 2.12 -11.67 -7.36
C ILE A 157 2.64 -10.52 -8.23
N SER A 158 3.96 -10.42 -8.42
CA SER A 158 4.58 -9.38 -9.23
C SER A 158 4.89 -9.79 -10.67
N HIS A 159 4.55 -11.03 -11.05
CA HIS A 159 4.80 -11.52 -12.39
C HIS A 159 4.03 -10.70 -13.44
N ARG A 160 4.71 -10.27 -14.52
CA ARG A 160 4.15 -9.37 -15.54
C ARG A 160 2.81 -9.81 -16.13
N VAL A 161 2.61 -11.12 -16.34
CA VAL A 161 1.35 -11.68 -16.87
C VAL A 161 0.25 -11.62 -15.81
N PHE A 162 0.60 -11.86 -14.53
CA PHE A 162 -0.35 -11.78 -13.43
C PHE A 162 -0.82 -10.34 -13.24
N LEU A 163 0.12 -9.39 -13.15
CA LEU A 163 -0.19 -7.95 -13.07
C LEU A 163 -1.03 -7.48 -14.26
N GLY A 164 -0.64 -7.83 -15.50
CA GLY A 164 -1.40 -7.47 -16.70
C GLY A 164 -2.83 -8.00 -16.67
N ARG A 165 -3.04 -9.24 -16.22
CA ARG A 165 -4.38 -9.84 -16.11
C ARG A 165 -5.22 -9.18 -15.01
N VAL A 166 -4.65 -8.96 -13.82
CA VAL A 166 -5.37 -8.38 -12.68
C VAL A 166 -5.67 -6.89 -12.88
N LEU A 167 -4.68 -6.11 -13.28
CA LEU A 167 -4.77 -4.64 -13.24
C LEU A 167 -5.15 -4.01 -14.58
N ALA A 168 -4.80 -4.62 -15.72
CA ALA A 168 -5.02 -4.04 -17.04
C ALA A 168 -6.20 -4.67 -17.80
N LEU A 169 -6.23 -6.00 -17.90
CA LEU A 169 -7.13 -6.72 -18.81
C LEU A 169 -8.51 -7.03 -18.20
N THR A 170 -8.63 -7.04 -16.86
CA THR A 170 -9.90 -7.30 -16.21
C THR A 170 -10.81 -6.07 -16.30
N PRO A 171 -11.99 -6.17 -16.93
CA PRO A 171 -12.86 -5.01 -17.14
C PRO A 171 -13.39 -4.46 -15.83
N GLN A 172 -13.71 -3.15 -15.84
CA GLN A 172 -14.30 -2.44 -14.69
C GLN A 172 -13.49 -2.56 -13.39
N GLN A 173 -12.17 -2.87 -13.49
CA GLN A 173 -11.28 -2.95 -12.33
C GLN A 173 -11.73 -3.99 -11.28
N LYS A 174 -12.52 -5.00 -11.67
CA LYS A 174 -13.14 -5.96 -10.73
C LYS A 174 -12.13 -6.75 -9.89
N ALA A 175 -10.93 -6.95 -10.42
CA ALA A 175 -9.87 -7.69 -9.74
C ALA A 175 -8.94 -6.79 -8.89
N TRP A 176 -9.08 -5.46 -8.93
CA TRP A 176 -8.19 -4.56 -8.19
C TRP A 176 -8.26 -4.80 -6.68
N GLY A 177 -9.45 -5.00 -6.13
CA GLY A 177 -9.62 -5.27 -4.69
C GLY A 177 -8.90 -6.55 -4.25
N MET A 178 -8.84 -7.55 -5.12
CA MET A 178 -8.15 -8.81 -4.86
C MET A 178 -6.64 -8.62 -4.82
N PHE A 179 -6.08 -7.80 -5.71
CA PHE A 179 -4.65 -7.50 -5.70
C PHE A 179 -4.26 -6.56 -4.56
N ALA A 180 -5.13 -5.59 -4.22
CA ALA A 180 -4.95 -4.77 -3.03
C ALA A 180 -4.90 -5.62 -1.76
N GLN A 181 -5.73 -6.67 -1.66
CA GLN A 181 -5.64 -7.62 -0.56
C GLN A 181 -4.28 -8.32 -0.48
N LEU A 182 -3.73 -8.79 -1.61
CA LEU A 182 -2.39 -9.40 -1.64
C LEU A 182 -1.31 -8.41 -1.18
N LEU A 183 -1.34 -7.16 -1.66
CA LEU A 183 -0.40 -6.14 -1.18
C LEU A 183 -0.58 -5.84 0.32
N ASN A 184 -1.82 -5.84 0.82
CA ASN A 184 -2.08 -5.70 2.25
C ASN A 184 -1.44 -6.86 3.04
N ASP A 185 -1.51 -8.09 2.54
CA ASP A 185 -0.87 -9.25 3.19
C ASP A 185 0.66 -9.09 3.23
N LEU A 186 1.26 -8.60 2.15
CA LEU A 186 2.70 -8.29 2.09
C LEU A 186 3.09 -7.20 3.08
N PHE A 187 2.36 -6.08 3.13
CA PHE A 187 2.66 -4.98 4.04
C PHE A 187 2.46 -5.37 5.50
N LYS A 188 1.41 -6.15 5.82
CA LYS A 188 1.21 -6.73 7.15
C LYS A 188 2.38 -7.60 7.58
N PHE A 189 2.88 -8.45 6.69
CA PHE A 189 4.04 -9.28 6.97
C PHE A 189 5.31 -8.46 7.22
N LEU A 190 5.55 -7.43 6.41
CA LEU A 190 6.74 -6.59 6.52
C LEU A 190 6.72 -5.63 7.71
N ALA A 191 5.54 -5.14 8.11
CA ALA A 191 5.37 -4.10 9.12
C ALA A 191 6.16 -4.31 10.42
N PRO A 192 6.11 -5.48 11.11
CA PRO A 192 6.85 -5.66 12.36
C PRO A 192 8.37 -5.59 12.15
N PHE A 193 8.88 -6.09 11.03
CA PHE A 193 10.31 -6.00 10.72
C PHE A 193 10.74 -4.57 10.39
N LEU A 194 9.92 -3.86 9.61
CA LEU A 194 10.23 -2.50 9.16
C LEU A 194 10.09 -1.43 10.25
N ARG A 195 9.40 -1.72 11.35
CA ARG A 195 9.40 -0.85 12.55
C ARG A 195 10.75 -0.85 13.26
N ASN A 196 11.52 -1.92 13.13
CA ASN A 196 12.88 -2.01 13.69
C ASN A 196 13.87 -1.27 12.81
N VAL A 197 14.85 -0.61 13.44
CA VAL A 197 15.90 0.14 12.73
C VAL A 197 16.85 -0.81 12.00
N ASP A 198 17.16 -1.95 12.63
CA ASP A 198 18.08 -2.95 12.08
C ASP A 198 17.33 -4.03 11.31
N LEU A 199 17.50 -4.03 9.99
CA LEU A 199 16.92 -5.02 9.10
C LEU A 199 17.93 -6.11 8.77
N GLU A 200 17.57 -7.37 8.98
CA GLU A 200 18.38 -8.49 8.52
C GLU A 200 18.45 -8.57 6.98
N LYS A 201 19.55 -9.12 6.44
CA LYS A 201 19.77 -9.23 4.99
C LYS A 201 18.59 -9.85 4.21
N PRO A 202 17.93 -10.91 4.70
CA PRO A 202 16.77 -11.47 4.00
C PRO A 202 15.61 -10.47 3.88
N ILE A 203 15.30 -9.75 4.97
CA ILE A 203 14.25 -8.72 4.97
C ILE A 203 14.63 -7.54 4.07
N GLN A 204 15.90 -7.12 4.08
CA GLN A 204 16.38 -6.07 3.16
C GLN A 204 16.15 -6.45 1.68
N LEU A 205 16.39 -7.71 1.32
CA LEU A 205 16.15 -8.21 -0.04
C LEU A 205 14.65 -8.18 -0.39
N LEU A 206 13.79 -8.63 0.54
CA LEU A 206 12.34 -8.62 0.35
C LEU A 206 11.79 -7.19 0.26
N TYR A 207 12.31 -6.27 1.08
CA TYR A 207 12.00 -4.83 1.02
C TYR A 207 12.40 -4.22 -0.34
N LYS A 208 13.61 -4.53 -0.84
CA LYS A 208 14.03 -4.09 -2.18
C LYS A 208 13.12 -4.64 -3.29
N GLY A 209 12.71 -5.91 -3.18
CA GLY A 209 11.71 -6.50 -4.07
C GLY A 209 10.39 -5.73 -4.04
N THR A 210 9.89 -5.44 -2.83
CA THR A 210 8.65 -4.68 -2.61
C THR A 210 8.72 -3.28 -3.20
N LEU A 211 9.84 -2.57 -3.06
CA LEU A 211 10.06 -1.27 -3.70
C LEU A 211 10.02 -1.36 -5.23
N ARG A 212 10.58 -2.41 -5.83
CA ARG A 212 10.51 -2.64 -7.29
C ARG A 212 9.07 -2.86 -7.76
N VAL A 213 8.29 -3.65 -7.01
CA VAL A 213 6.87 -3.85 -7.30
C VAL A 213 6.12 -2.53 -7.22
N LEU A 214 6.30 -1.75 -6.15
CA LEU A 214 5.68 -0.43 -6.00
C LEU A 214 6.08 0.55 -7.11
N LEU A 215 7.32 0.52 -7.58
CA LEU A 215 7.79 1.33 -8.71
C LEU A 215 7.09 0.95 -10.02
N VAL A 216 6.94 -0.34 -10.30
CA VAL A 216 6.18 -0.81 -11.47
C VAL A 216 4.71 -0.38 -11.36
N LEU A 217 4.10 -0.55 -10.20
CA LEU A 217 2.71 -0.12 -9.97
C LEU A 217 2.54 1.39 -10.12
N LEU A 218 3.48 2.20 -9.62
CA LEU A 218 3.44 3.64 -9.76
C LEU A 218 3.56 4.07 -11.23
N HIS A 219 4.41 3.42 -12.01
CA HIS A 219 4.61 3.76 -13.41
C HIS A 219 3.44 3.30 -14.30
N ASP A 220 3.03 2.03 -14.19
CA ASP A 220 2.08 1.40 -15.11
C ASP A 220 0.62 1.53 -14.66
N PHE A 221 0.38 1.58 -13.35
CA PHE A 221 -0.95 1.52 -12.71
C PHE A 221 -1.13 2.56 -11.58
N PRO A 222 -0.80 3.85 -11.79
CA PRO A 222 -0.86 4.84 -10.71
C PRO A 222 -2.27 5.03 -10.14
N GLU A 223 -3.34 4.88 -10.93
CA GLU A 223 -4.71 4.99 -10.44
C GLU A 223 -5.05 3.90 -9.40
N PHE A 224 -4.46 2.71 -9.52
CA PHE A 224 -4.63 1.65 -8.52
C PHE A 224 -4.01 2.06 -7.19
N LEU A 225 -2.78 2.60 -7.19
CA LEU A 225 -2.15 3.12 -5.97
C LEU A 225 -2.94 4.31 -5.40
N CYS A 226 -3.51 5.17 -6.25
CA CYS A 226 -4.35 6.29 -5.82
C CYS A 226 -5.58 5.84 -5.02
N ASP A 227 -6.32 4.89 -5.58
CA ASP A 227 -7.61 4.42 -5.07
C ASP A 227 -7.46 3.67 -3.73
N TYR A 228 -6.34 2.93 -3.57
CA TYR A 228 -6.05 2.10 -2.39
C TYR A 228 -5.02 2.73 -1.42
N HIS A 229 -4.54 3.95 -1.67
CA HIS A 229 -3.49 4.59 -0.88
C HIS A 229 -3.74 4.56 0.64
N TYR A 230 -5.00 4.76 1.06
CA TYR A 230 -5.38 4.83 2.47
C TYR A 230 -5.12 3.49 3.16
N GLY A 231 -5.64 2.38 2.62
CA GLY A 231 -5.45 1.05 3.18
C GLY A 231 -3.97 0.64 3.23
N PHE A 232 -3.18 1.01 2.21
CA PHE A 232 -1.75 0.72 2.21
C PHE A 232 -0.99 1.54 3.26
N CYS A 233 -1.27 2.84 3.37
CA CYS A 233 -0.62 3.71 4.36
C CYS A 233 -0.99 3.36 5.80
N ASP A 234 -2.12 2.70 6.02
CA ASP A 234 -2.55 2.24 7.35
C ASP A 234 -1.74 1.03 7.84
N LEU A 235 -1.20 0.24 6.90
CA LEU A 235 -0.39 -0.95 7.19
C LEU A 235 1.12 -0.68 7.18
N ILE A 236 1.57 0.27 6.37
CA ILE A 236 2.99 0.60 6.23
C ILE A 236 3.43 1.49 7.41
N PRO A 237 4.43 1.08 8.21
CA PRO A 237 4.94 1.86 9.33
C PRO A 237 5.36 3.28 8.94
N ALA A 238 5.20 4.23 9.88
CA ALA A 238 5.41 5.65 9.60
C ALA A 238 6.84 5.97 9.14
N ASN A 239 7.84 5.24 9.65
CA ASN A 239 9.25 5.34 9.31
C ASN A 239 9.60 4.77 7.92
N CYS A 240 8.70 4.06 7.23
CA CYS A 240 8.90 3.55 5.87
C CYS A 240 8.63 4.61 4.80
N ILE A 241 9.33 5.75 4.91
CA ILE A 241 9.08 6.95 4.13
C ILE A 241 9.08 6.67 2.61
N GLN A 242 10.09 5.95 2.09
CA GLN A 242 10.19 5.68 0.66
C GLN A 242 8.99 4.88 0.11
N MET A 243 8.52 3.88 0.84
CA MET A 243 7.35 3.09 0.43
C MET A 243 6.08 3.95 0.40
N ARG A 244 5.88 4.76 1.44
CA ARG A 244 4.74 5.67 1.52
C ARG A 244 4.80 6.72 0.42
N ASN A 245 5.97 7.29 0.14
CA ASN A 245 6.15 8.24 -0.96
C ASN A 245 5.80 7.62 -2.31
N LEU A 246 6.22 6.38 -2.61
CA LEU A 246 5.83 5.72 -3.86
C LEU A 246 4.31 5.63 -4.05
N ILE A 247 3.58 5.35 -2.97
CA ILE A 247 2.11 5.27 -2.98
C ILE A 247 1.48 6.66 -3.07
N LEU A 248 1.93 7.60 -2.25
CA LEU A 248 1.37 8.95 -2.12
C LEU A 248 1.72 9.86 -3.29
N SER A 249 2.76 9.53 -4.05
CA SER A 249 3.11 10.19 -5.31
C SER A 249 2.30 9.70 -6.51
N ALA A 250 1.47 8.67 -6.36
CA ALA A 250 0.59 8.24 -7.44
C ALA A 250 -0.51 9.28 -7.69
N PHE A 251 -0.83 9.51 -8.97
CA PHE A 251 -1.89 10.41 -9.41
C PHE A 251 -2.52 9.93 -10.73
N PRO A 252 -3.77 10.33 -11.06
CA PRO A 252 -4.41 9.91 -12.31
C PRO A 252 -3.63 10.36 -13.55
N ARG A 253 -3.36 9.46 -14.51
CA ARG A 253 -2.49 9.73 -15.68
C ARG A 253 -2.94 10.87 -16.59
N HIS A 254 -4.25 11.15 -16.62
CA HIS A 254 -4.80 12.23 -17.43
C HIS A 254 -4.59 13.62 -16.81
N MET A 255 -4.23 13.68 -15.52
CA MET A 255 -3.97 14.93 -14.81
C MET A 255 -2.57 15.45 -15.15
N ARG A 256 -2.48 16.74 -15.45
CA ARG A 256 -1.20 17.44 -15.60
C ARG A 256 -0.91 18.21 -14.32
N LEU A 257 0.11 17.77 -13.59
CA LEU A 257 0.50 18.44 -12.36
C LEU A 257 1.20 19.77 -12.70
N PRO A 258 0.77 20.90 -12.12
CA PRO A 258 1.54 22.13 -12.23
C PRO A 258 2.87 21.96 -11.49
N ASP A 259 3.95 22.51 -12.02
CA ASP A 259 5.25 22.43 -11.37
C ASP A 259 5.21 23.17 -10.01
N PRO A 260 5.43 22.46 -8.86
CA PRO A 260 5.47 23.07 -7.54
C PRO A 260 6.45 24.24 -7.41
N PHE A 261 7.48 24.29 -8.27
CA PHE A 261 8.53 25.30 -8.23
C PHE A 261 8.20 26.55 -9.05
N THR A 262 7.07 26.57 -9.76
CA THR A 262 6.60 27.74 -10.50
C THR A 262 6.50 28.96 -9.56
N PRO A 263 7.21 30.06 -9.84
CA PRO A 263 7.10 31.27 -9.01
C PRO A 263 5.66 31.77 -8.97
N ASN A 264 5.16 32.08 -7.76
CA ASN A 264 3.79 32.55 -7.52
C ASN A 264 2.71 31.57 -8.02
N LEU A 265 2.95 30.25 -7.91
CA LEU A 265 1.92 29.24 -8.15
C LEU A 265 0.68 29.52 -7.29
N LYS A 266 -0.42 29.88 -7.94
CA LYS A 266 -1.71 30.11 -7.26
C LYS A 266 -2.44 28.78 -7.16
N VAL A 267 -2.25 28.06 -6.06
CA VAL A 267 -2.93 26.77 -5.83
C VAL A 267 -4.44 26.95 -5.74
N GLU A 268 -4.90 28.07 -5.16
CA GLU A 268 -6.32 28.39 -4.94
C GLU A 268 -7.16 28.53 -6.21
N VAL A 269 -6.53 28.71 -7.39
CA VAL A 269 -7.24 28.84 -8.67
C VAL A 269 -7.31 27.55 -9.47
N LEU A 270 -6.68 26.48 -8.99
CA LEU A 270 -6.68 25.19 -9.68
C LEU A 270 -8.09 24.57 -9.56
N PRO A 271 -8.77 24.23 -10.67
CA PRO A 271 -10.12 23.68 -10.61
C PRO A 271 -10.18 22.35 -9.84
N GLU A 272 -9.11 21.57 -9.86
CA GLU A 272 -9.01 20.25 -9.24
C GLU A 272 -9.14 20.32 -7.71
N ILE A 273 -8.81 21.44 -7.05
CA ILE A 273 -8.89 21.56 -5.57
C ILE A 273 -10.32 21.52 -5.05
N THR A 274 -11.32 21.63 -5.92
CA THR A 274 -12.74 21.48 -5.55
C THR A 274 -13.21 20.03 -5.62
N GLN A 275 -12.45 19.15 -6.29
CA GLN A 275 -12.82 17.77 -6.54
C GLN A 275 -12.22 16.84 -5.48
N ALA A 276 -13.07 16.02 -4.86
CA ALA A 276 -12.62 15.02 -3.90
C ALA A 276 -11.88 13.86 -4.62
N PRO A 277 -10.75 13.37 -4.06
CA PRO A 277 -10.13 12.16 -4.57
C PRO A 277 -10.99 10.94 -4.26
N ARG A 278 -10.88 9.90 -5.08
CA ARG A 278 -11.52 8.60 -4.81
C ARG A 278 -10.79 7.89 -3.67
N VAL A 279 -11.54 7.38 -2.70
CA VAL A 279 -11.03 6.56 -1.59
C VAL A 279 -11.88 5.30 -1.48
N LEU A 280 -11.32 4.13 -1.78
CA LEU A 280 -12.09 2.88 -1.81
C LEU A 280 -12.17 2.17 -0.45
N THR A 281 -11.36 2.57 0.52
CA THR A 281 -11.39 2.01 1.88
C THR A 281 -12.47 2.72 2.71
N ASN A 282 -13.33 1.95 3.39
CA ASN A 282 -14.33 2.51 4.30
C ASN A 282 -13.68 2.92 5.63
N PHE A 283 -12.93 4.01 5.63
CA PHE A 283 -12.26 4.53 6.83
C PHE A 283 -13.25 4.90 7.93
N ALA A 284 -14.49 5.30 7.60
CA ALA A 284 -15.50 5.61 8.60
C ALA A 284 -15.90 4.41 9.47
N SER A 285 -15.81 3.17 8.96
CA SER A 285 -16.09 1.97 9.75
C SER A 285 -14.99 1.63 10.75
N VAL A 286 -13.78 2.16 10.54
CA VAL A 286 -12.64 1.99 11.45
C VAL A 286 -12.81 2.81 12.74
N ILE A 287 -13.65 3.84 12.71
CA ILE A 287 -13.97 4.67 13.88
C ILE A 287 -14.86 3.85 14.82
N GLN A 288 -14.20 3.11 15.71
CA GLN A 288 -14.80 2.30 16.75
C GLN A 288 -14.29 2.74 18.12
N PRO A 289 -15.07 2.55 19.20
CA PRO A 289 -16.42 1.99 19.20
C PRO A 289 -17.48 2.91 18.57
N GLN A 290 -18.63 2.37 18.18
CA GLN A 290 -19.72 3.14 17.57
C GLN A 290 -20.23 4.30 18.45
N SER A 291 -20.08 4.19 19.79
CA SER A 291 -20.33 5.31 20.72
C SER A 291 -19.41 6.49 20.43
N PHE A 292 -18.09 6.25 20.36
CA PHE A 292 -17.11 7.27 20.01
C PHE A 292 -17.41 7.95 18.67
N LYS A 293 -17.82 7.17 17.66
CA LYS A 293 -18.26 7.75 16.38
C LYS A 293 -19.47 8.67 16.53
N LYS A 294 -20.48 8.28 17.32
CA LYS A 294 -21.66 9.13 17.58
C LYS A 294 -21.29 10.40 18.31
N ASP A 295 -20.39 10.32 19.28
CA ASP A 295 -19.93 11.46 20.07
C ASP A 295 -19.12 12.43 19.18
N LEU A 296 -18.27 11.91 18.31
CA LEU A 296 -17.56 12.67 17.27
C LEU A 296 -18.54 13.41 16.34
N ASP A 297 -19.53 12.70 15.80
CA ASP A 297 -20.55 13.30 14.91
C ASP A 297 -21.36 14.38 15.65
N SER A 298 -21.70 14.13 16.93
CA SER A 298 -22.39 15.09 17.80
C SER A 298 -21.56 16.34 18.03
N TYR A 299 -20.27 16.18 18.35
CA TYR A 299 -19.35 17.30 18.57
C TYR A 299 -19.15 18.11 17.28
N ILE A 300 -18.96 17.45 16.13
CA ILE A 300 -18.85 18.13 14.83
C ILE A 300 -20.09 19.00 14.56
N LYS A 301 -21.29 18.47 14.85
CA LYS A 301 -22.55 19.16 14.58
C LYS A 301 -22.88 20.29 15.56
N THR A 302 -22.63 20.06 16.86
CA THR A 302 -23.11 20.94 17.94
C THR A 302 -22.02 21.78 18.60
N ARG A 303 -20.75 21.47 18.30
CA ARG A 303 -19.56 22.07 18.94
C ARG A 303 -19.56 21.93 20.47
N GLY A 304 -20.16 20.84 20.97
CA GLY A 304 -20.19 20.50 22.40
C GLY A 304 -20.50 19.02 22.64
N PRO A 305 -20.24 18.51 23.85
CA PRO A 305 -19.55 19.19 24.96
C PRO A 305 -18.03 19.28 24.73
N VAL A 306 -17.37 20.27 25.34
CA VAL A 306 -15.90 20.44 25.26
C VAL A 306 -15.15 19.24 25.86
N THR A 307 -15.77 18.50 26.78
CA THR A 307 -15.20 17.29 27.40
C THR A 307 -14.84 16.21 26.36
N PHE A 308 -15.52 16.19 25.20
CA PHE A 308 -15.15 15.31 24.10
C PHE A 308 -13.68 15.50 23.68
N LEU A 309 -13.19 16.73 23.63
CA LEU A 309 -11.82 17.03 23.26
C LEU A 309 -10.81 16.49 24.28
N SER A 310 -11.09 16.64 25.58
CA SER A 310 -10.23 16.11 26.64
C SER A 310 -10.19 14.59 26.69
N GLU A 311 -11.28 13.93 26.27
CA GLU A 311 -11.36 12.46 26.22
C GLU A 311 -10.74 11.88 24.93
N LEU A 312 -10.50 12.72 23.92
CA LEU A 312 -10.06 12.29 22.60
C LEU A 312 -8.70 11.57 22.63
N ARG A 313 -7.74 12.11 23.39
CA ARG A 313 -6.43 11.48 23.58
C ARG A 313 -6.56 10.08 24.18
N SER A 314 -7.36 9.94 25.22
CA SER A 314 -7.57 8.64 25.90
C SER A 314 -8.19 7.61 24.96
N ASN A 315 -9.15 8.02 24.13
CA ASN A 315 -9.75 7.15 23.11
C ASN A 315 -8.73 6.70 22.05
N LEU A 316 -7.81 7.59 21.66
CA LEU A 316 -6.75 7.27 20.69
C LEU A 316 -5.64 6.39 21.28
N GLN A 317 -5.45 6.42 22.60
CA GLN A 317 -4.50 5.57 23.33
C GLN A 317 -5.08 4.21 23.74
N ALA A 318 -6.35 3.93 23.44
CA ALA A 318 -7.01 2.67 23.77
C ALA A 318 -6.51 1.52 22.89
N THR A 319 -5.29 1.04 23.17
CA THR A 319 -4.67 -0.12 22.54
C THR A 319 -4.29 -1.17 23.59
N THR A 320 -4.48 -2.43 23.24
CA THR A 320 -4.14 -3.59 24.08
C THR A 320 -2.78 -4.20 23.72
N GLU A 321 -2.11 -3.70 22.68
CA GLU A 321 -0.87 -4.27 22.18
C GLU A 321 0.36 -3.70 22.91
N PRO A 322 1.22 -4.57 23.51
CA PRO A 322 2.44 -4.12 24.17
C PRO A 322 3.38 -3.36 23.22
N GLY A 323 3.88 -2.20 23.67
CA GLY A 323 4.82 -1.38 22.89
C GLY A 323 4.19 -0.51 21.80
N ILE A 324 2.86 -0.50 21.69
CA ILE A 324 2.11 0.45 20.86
C ILE A 324 1.31 1.35 21.81
N ASN A 325 1.53 2.67 21.75
CA ASN A 325 0.86 3.61 22.65
C ASN A 325 -0.41 4.22 22.04
N TYR A 326 -0.57 4.14 20.71
CA TYR A 326 -1.67 4.75 19.98
C TYR A 326 -2.27 3.81 18.95
N ASN A 327 -3.60 3.86 18.81
CA ASN A 327 -4.32 3.20 17.73
C ASN A 327 -4.16 4.01 16.43
N VAL A 328 -3.10 3.69 15.66
CA VAL A 328 -2.77 4.38 14.40
C VAL A 328 -3.91 4.32 13.37
N PRO A 329 -4.59 3.17 13.13
CA PRO A 329 -5.75 3.12 12.25
C PRO A 329 -6.89 4.07 12.67
N LEU A 330 -7.18 4.15 13.97
CA LEU A 330 -8.19 5.08 14.49
C LEU A 330 -7.77 6.55 14.29
N MET A 331 -6.49 6.88 14.53
CA MET A 331 -5.95 8.21 14.29
C MET A 331 -6.09 8.61 12.81
N ASN A 332 -5.68 7.73 11.89
CA ASN A 332 -5.78 7.96 10.44
C ASN A 332 -7.25 8.16 10.00
N ALA A 333 -8.15 7.31 10.53
CA ALA A 333 -9.58 7.37 10.22
C ALA A 333 -10.22 8.65 10.74
N LEU A 334 -9.91 9.03 11.99
CA LEU A 334 -10.36 10.27 12.62
C LEU A 334 -9.94 11.49 11.79
N VAL A 335 -8.66 11.58 11.42
CA VAL A 335 -8.13 12.72 10.67
C VAL A 335 -8.81 12.85 9.32
N LEU A 336 -8.89 11.76 8.53
CA LEU A 336 -9.53 11.80 7.23
C LEU A 336 -11.04 12.07 7.34
N TYR A 337 -11.71 11.50 8.34
CA TYR A 337 -13.14 11.72 8.56
C TYR A 337 -13.45 13.17 8.94
N VAL A 338 -12.73 13.73 9.91
CA VAL A 338 -12.91 15.14 10.31
C VAL A 338 -12.65 16.08 9.14
N GLY A 339 -11.57 15.84 8.37
CA GLY A 339 -11.26 16.67 7.20
C GLY A 339 -12.32 16.57 6.09
N THR A 340 -12.82 15.37 5.79
CA THR A 340 -13.89 15.20 4.79
C THR A 340 -15.21 15.84 5.21
N GLN A 341 -15.57 15.74 6.49
CA GLN A 341 -16.74 16.45 7.03
C GLN A 341 -16.55 17.97 6.97
N ALA A 342 -15.35 18.47 7.27
CA ALA A 342 -15.05 19.89 7.19
C ALA A 342 -15.16 20.44 5.77
N ILE A 343 -14.61 19.72 4.79
CA ILE A 343 -14.72 20.09 3.36
C ILE A 343 -16.19 20.14 2.95
N ALA A 344 -16.97 19.11 3.28
CA ALA A 344 -18.40 19.06 2.96
C ALA A 344 -19.18 20.21 3.62
N TYR A 345 -18.87 20.53 4.89
CA TYR A 345 -19.47 21.64 5.61
C TYR A 345 -19.18 23.00 4.95
N ILE A 346 -17.92 23.25 4.57
CA ILE A 346 -17.52 24.49 3.90
C ILE A 346 -18.21 24.61 2.53
N GLN A 347 -18.21 23.53 1.75
CA GLN A 347 -18.87 23.49 0.45
C GLN A 347 -20.39 23.67 0.53
N SER A 348 -21.04 23.20 1.60
CA SER A 348 -22.48 23.42 1.84
C SER A 348 -22.85 24.90 2.02
N LYS A 349 -21.87 25.74 2.38
CA LYS A 349 -22.01 27.19 2.46
C LYS A 349 -21.61 27.91 1.16
N SER A 350 -21.40 27.16 0.07
CA SER A 350 -20.89 27.68 -1.21
C SER A 350 -19.52 28.36 -1.09
N LEU A 351 -18.69 27.92 -0.13
CA LEU A 351 -17.32 28.38 0.06
C LEU A 351 -16.33 27.29 -0.37
N THR A 352 -15.09 27.70 -0.63
CA THR A 352 -13.96 26.79 -0.83
C THR A 352 -13.09 26.74 0.43
N PRO A 353 -12.46 25.58 0.75
CA PRO A 353 -11.43 25.52 1.78
C PRO A 353 -10.32 26.54 1.50
N SER A 354 -9.92 27.29 2.52
CA SER A 354 -8.82 28.26 2.50
C SER A 354 -8.34 28.51 3.93
N MET A 355 -7.23 29.23 4.11
CA MET A 355 -6.71 29.58 5.44
C MET A 355 -7.71 30.32 6.33
N SER A 356 -8.73 30.98 5.77
CA SER A 356 -9.75 31.70 6.56
C SER A 356 -11.05 30.91 6.75
N THR A 357 -11.38 29.96 5.87
CA THR A 357 -12.65 29.22 5.93
C THR A 357 -12.56 27.92 6.74
N ILE A 358 -11.35 27.38 6.93
CA ILE A 358 -11.14 26.16 7.72
C ILE A 358 -11.15 26.42 9.24
N THR A 359 -10.95 27.67 9.66
CA THR A 359 -10.72 28.05 11.05
C THR A 359 -12.02 28.24 11.83
N HIS A 360 -11.91 28.38 13.16
CA HIS A 360 -13.03 28.66 14.06
C HIS A 360 -14.23 27.70 13.90
N SER A 361 -13.94 26.44 13.58
CA SER A 361 -14.94 25.38 13.35
C SER A 361 -14.71 24.23 14.32
N SER A 362 -15.77 23.46 14.63
CA SER A 362 -15.70 22.24 15.44
C SER A 362 -14.65 21.24 14.92
N HIS A 363 -14.46 21.19 13.60
CA HIS A 363 -13.44 20.38 12.95
C HIS A 363 -12.02 20.83 13.29
N MET A 364 -11.75 22.14 13.26
CA MET A 364 -10.45 22.69 13.60
C MET A 364 -10.18 22.63 15.10
N ASP A 365 -11.21 22.75 15.94
CA ASP A 365 -11.08 22.57 17.39
C ASP A 365 -10.50 21.19 17.72
N ILE A 366 -10.94 20.13 17.01
CA ILE A 366 -10.39 18.78 17.14
C ILE A 366 -8.89 18.76 16.77
N PHE A 367 -8.51 19.34 15.63
CA PHE A 367 -7.12 19.32 15.18
C PHE A 367 -6.18 20.16 16.05
N GLN A 368 -6.61 21.33 16.50
CA GLN A 368 -5.84 22.16 17.43
C GLN A 368 -5.68 21.45 18.78
N ASN A 369 -6.74 20.83 19.29
CA ASN A 369 -6.66 20.06 20.53
C ASN A 369 -5.68 18.88 20.40
N LEU A 370 -5.75 18.11 19.30
CA LEU A 370 -4.80 17.02 19.06
C LEU A 370 -3.35 17.53 18.92
N ALA A 371 -3.14 18.68 18.29
CA ALA A 371 -1.82 19.28 18.17
C ALA A 371 -1.23 19.68 19.54
N VAL A 372 -2.05 20.13 20.49
CA VAL A 372 -1.58 20.59 21.80
C VAL A 372 -1.52 19.47 22.84
N ASP A 373 -2.59 18.67 22.95
CA ASP A 373 -2.80 17.72 24.05
C ASP A 373 -2.08 16.38 23.87
N LEU A 374 -1.78 15.98 22.63
CA LEU A 374 -0.98 14.78 22.38
C LEU A 374 0.49 15.00 22.79
N ASP A 375 1.10 13.92 23.29
CA ASP A 375 2.56 13.85 23.46
C ASP A 375 3.29 13.78 22.11
N THR A 376 4.63 13.78 22.15
CA THR A 376 5.50 13.77 20.96
C THR A 376 5.16 12.64 19.99
N GLU A 377 4.88 11.43 20.50
CA GLU A 377 4.55 10.27 19.67
C GLU A 377 3.17 10.42 19.03
N GLY A 378 2.15 10.74 19.82
CA GLY A 378 0.79 10.93 19.33
C GLY A 378 0.74 12.05 18.28
N ARG A 379 1.42 13.17 18.55
CA ARG A 379 1.52 14.30 17.63
C ARG A 379 2.24 13.92 16.34
N TYR A 380 3.31 13.14 16.42
CA TYR A 380 4.01 12.63 15.22
C TYR A 380 3.08 11.76 14.35
N LEU A 381 2.29 10.87 14.94
CA LEU A 381 1.31 10.04 14.23
C LEU A 381 0.18 10.86 13.63
N PHE A 382 -0.38 11.82 14.38
CA PHE A 382 -1.41 12.76 13.93
C PHE A 382 -0.95 13.59 12.72
N LEU A 383 0.24 14.19 12.80
CA LEU A 383 0.81 14.98 11.71
C LEU A 383 1.12 14.09 10.49
N ASN A 384 1.54 12.84 10.70
CA ASN A 384 1.70 11.86 9.63
C ASN A 384 0.37 11.51 8.94
N ALA A 385 -0.73 11.44 9.68
CA ALA A 385 -2.06 11.19 9.16
C ALA A 385 -2.54 12.35 8.27
N ILE A 386 -2.26 13.61 8.66
CA ILE A 386 -2.48 14.81 7.84
C ILE A 386 -1.60 14.75 6.58
N ALA A 387 -0.29 14.53 6.74
CA ALA A 387 0.68 14.52 5.64
C ALA A 387 0.41 13.42 4.60
N ASN A 388 -0.26 12.33 4.97
CA ASN A 388 -0.73 11.32 4.00
C ASN A 388 -1.73 11.83 2.98
N GLN A 389 -2.41 12.94 3.29
CA GLN A 389 -3.41 13.51 2.40
C GLN A 389 -2.80 14.52 1.43
N LEU A 390 -1.53 14.91 1.60
CA LEU A 390 -0.80 15.86 0.76
C LEU A 390 -0.31 15.19 -0.55
N ARG A 391 -1.25 14.83 -1.43
CA ARG A 391 -0.99 14.05 -2.67
C ARG A 391 -1.07 14.93 -3.91
N TYR A 392 -1.76 14.51 -4.97
CA TYR A 392 -1.99 15.34 -6.16
C TYR A 392 -3.04 16.45 -5.91
N PRO A 393 -3.21 17.45 -6.80
CA PRO A 393 -4.25 18.46 -6.66
C PRO A 393 -5.65 17.85 -6.53
N ASN A 394 -6.24 18.01 -5.35
CA ASN A 394 -7.61 17.61 -5.02
C ASN A 394 -8.05 18.33 -3.74
N SER A 395 -9.33 18.24 -3.38
CA SER A 395 -9.87 18.96 -2.21
C SER A 395 -9.29 18.54 -0.88
N HIS A 396 -8.91 17.26 -0.71
CA HIS A 396 -8.27 16.78 0.51
C HIS A 396 -6.86 17.37 0.63
N THR A 397 -6.05 17.25 -0.43
CA THR A 397 -4.70 17.82 -0.47
C THR A 397 -4.71 19.30 -0.11
N HIS A 398 -5.65 20.06 -0.68
CA HIS A 398 -5.77 21.49 -0.41
C HIS A 398 -6.17 21.77 1.05
N TYR A 399 -7.22 21.13 1.54
CA TYR A 399 -7.70 21.29 2.92
C TYR A 399 -6.62 20.93 3.95
N PHE A 400 -5.94 19.79 3.78
CA PHE A 400 -4.91 19.34 4.71
C PHE A 400 -3.61 20.16 4.59
N SER A 401 -3.30 20.72 3.42
CA SER A 401 -2.23 21.70 3.27
C SER A 401 -2.53 22.96 4.10
N CYS A 402 -3.72 23.55 3.95
CA CYS A 402 -4.12 24.71 4.75
C CYS A 402 -4.18 24.38 6.25
N THR A 403 -4.68 23.20 6.61
CA THR A 403 -4.73 22.75 8.02
C THR A 403 -3.33 22.69 8.62
N LEU A 404 -2.36 22.09 7.93
CA LEU A 404 -1.00 21.96 8.45
C LEU A 404 -0.30 23.31 8.59
N LEU A 405 -0.47 24.20 7.61
CA LEU A 405 0.06 25.57 7.64
C LEU A 405 -0.60 26.41 8.76
N TYR A 406 -1.90 26.24 8.97
CA TYR A 406 -2.62 26.90 10.06
C TYR A 406 -2.15 26.42 11.43
N LEU A 407 -1.99 25.11 11.62
CA LEU A 407 -1.44 24.55 12.87
C LEU A 407 -0.02 25.05 13.15
N PHE A 408 0.79 25.28 12.11
CA PHE A 408 2.12 25.88 12.26
C PHE A 408 2.04 27.35 12.69
N ALA A 409 1.16 28.14 12.05
CA ALA A 409 1.01 29.56 12.33
C ALA A 409 0.44 29.86 13.72
N GLU A 410 -0.53 29.06 14.16
CA GLU A 410 -1.23 29.23 15.45
C GLU A 410 -0.62 28.38 16.59
N ALA A 411 0.54 27.77 16.37
CA ALA A 411 1.21 26.99 17.40
C ALA A 411 1.69 27.90 18.54
N ASN A 412 1.27 27.58 19.77
CA ASN A 412 1.72 28.29 20.97
C ASN A 412 3.11 27.85 21.46
N THR A 413 3.68 26.79 20.87
CA THR A 413 4.98 26.21 21.26
C THR A 413 5.78 25.82 20.03
N GLU A 414 7.09 26.13 20.02
CA GLU A 414 7.97 25.74 18.92
C GLU A 414 8.03 24.22 18.69
N ALA A 415 7.79 23.40 19.71
CA ALA A 415 7.78 21.94 19.58
C ALA A 415 6.77 21.43 18.53
N ILE A 416 5.61 22.11 18.37
CA ILE A 416 4.62 21.76 17.35
C ILE A 416 5.14 22.14 15.97
N GLN A 417 5.72 23.34 15.84
CA GLN A 417 6.31 23.85 14.60
C GLN A 417 7.47 22.98 14.13
N GLU A 418 8.35 22.58 15.05
CA GLU A 418 9.45 21.65 14.80
C GLU A 418 8.93 20.30 14.31
N GLN A 419 7.92 19.72 14.96
CA GLN A 419 7.36 18.43 14.54
C GLN A 419 6.66 18.48 13.18
N ILE A 420 5.91 19.55 12.88
CA ILE A 420 5.34 19.78 11.54
C ILE A 420 6.47 19.82 10.51
N THR A 421 7.51 20.62 10.78
CA THR A 421 8.67 20.75 9.90
C THR A 421 9.36 19.39 9.69
N ARG A 422 9.57 18.62 10.76
CA ARG A 422 10.19 17.30 10.72
C ARG A 422 9.40 16.32 9.84
N VAL A 423 8.07 16.26 9.99
CA VAL A 423 7.22 15.37 9.20
C VAL A 423 7.23 15.72 7.71
N LEU A 424 7.28 17.01 7.36
CA LEU A 424 7.42 17.44 5.97
C LEU A 424 8.82 17.12 5.44
N LEU A 425 9.86 17.45 6.19
CA LEU A 425 11.25 17.32 5.78
C LEU A 425 11.68 15.86 5.63
N GLU A 426 11.35 14.99 6.58
CA GLU A 426 11.72 13.57 6.52
C GLU A 426 11.19 12.89 5.25
N ARG A 427 10.04 13.36 4.73
CA ARG A 427 9.43 12.90 3.47
C ARG A 427 10.08 13.49 2.22
N LEU A 428 10.87 14.55 2.33
CA LEU A 428 11.55 15.21 1.21
C LEU A 428 13.04 14.85 1.11
N ILE A 429 13.69 14.46 2.21
CA ILE A 429 15.11 14.07 2.21
C ILE A 429 15.37 12.68 1.62
N VAL A 430 14.32 11.88 1.43
CA VAL A 430 14.42 10.58 0.76
C VAL A 430 14.49 10.72 -0.76
N ASN A 431 14.83 9.62 -1.43
CA ASN A 431 14.87 9.58 -2.88
C ASN A 431 13.48 9.83 -3.47
N ARG A 432 13.47 10.43 -4.67
CA ARG A 432 12.25 10.58 -5.48
C ARG A 432 11.52 9.22 -5.63
N PRO A 433 10.19 9.23 -5.75
CA PRO A 433 9.31 10.39 -5.97
C PRO A 433 8.92 11.11 -4.66
N HIS A 434 8.41 12.33 -4.82
CA HIS A 434 7.85 13.15 -3.73
C HIS A 434 6.39 13.50 -4.07
N PRO A 435 5.43 13.40 -3.14
CA PRO A 435 4.06 13.83 -3.40
C PRO A 435 3.96 15.32 -3.73
N TRP A 436 3.11 15.68 -4.70
CA TRP A 436 2.99 17.06 -5.18
C TRP A 436 2.57 18.04 -4.07
N GLY A 437 1.53 17.68 -3.31
CA GLY A 437 0.97 18.48 -2.23
C GLY A 437 1.96 18.65 -1.10
N LEU A 438 2.76 17.62 -0.80
CA LEU A 438 3.83 17.70 0.19
C LEU A 438 4.85 18.79 -0.19
N LEU A 439 5.30 18.79 -1.46
CA LEU A 439 6.21 19.82 -1.97
C LEU A 439 5.57 21.21 -1.89
N VAL A 440 4.33 21.35 -2.35
CA VAL A 440 3.61 22.63 -2.34
C VAL A 440 3.47 23.18 -0.91
N THR A 441 3.04 22.35 0.04
CA THR A 441 2.89 22.75 1.45
C THR A 441 4.24 23.16 2.05
N PHE A 442 5.31 22.41 1.79
CA PHE A 442 6.63 22.75 2.31
C PHE A 442 7.21 24.03 1.67
N ILE A 443 7.02 24.21 0.36
CA ILE A 443 7.46 25.42 -0.34
C ILE A 443 6.73 26.66 0.20
N ASP A 444 5.42 26.58 0.44
CA ASP A 444 4.65 27.69 1.00
C ASP A 444 5.13 28.04 2.42
N LEU A 445 5.34 27.01 3.25
CA LEU A 445 5.87 27.18 4.62
C LEU A 445 7.19 27.96 4.65
N ILE A 446 8.13 27.65 3.75
CA ILE A 446 9.47 28.27 3.75
C ILE A 446 9.54 29.60 2.97
N LYS A 447 8.64 29.84 2.00
CA LYS A 447 8.67 31.05 1.17
C LYS A 447 7.76 32.15 1.69
N ASN A 448 6.64 31.80 2.32
CA ASN A 448 5.67 32.78 2.76
C ASN A 448 6.17 33.46 4.05
N PRO A 449 6.46 34.77 4.02
CA PRO A 449 7.07 35.47 5.15
C PRO A 449 6.17 35.52 6.39
N THR A 450 4.86 35.25 6.24
CA THR A 450 3.90 35.22 7.35
C THR A 450 4.24 34.15 8.39
N PHE A 451 4.78 33.00 7.98
CA PHE A 451 5.16 31.93 8.90
C PHE A 451 6.48 32.18 9.63
N LYS A 452 7.26 33.18 9.19
CA LYS A 452 8.59 33.52 9.73
C LYS A 452 9.50 32.27 9.91
N PHE A 453 9.39 31.31 9.00
CA PHE A 453 10.01 29.99 9.14
C PHE A 453 11.50 30.06 9.52
N TRP A 454 12.27 30.89 8.81
CA TRP A 454 13.72 31.04 9.00
C TRP A 454 14.15 31.76 10.28
N THR A 455 13.20 32.26 11.08
CA THR A 455 13.50 32.94 12.35
C THR A 455 13.39 32.02 13.56
N HIS A 456 12.79 30.83 13.43
CA HIS A 456 12.62 29.89 14.54
C HIS A 456 13.94 29.21 14.92
N GLU A 457 14.12 28.91 16.21
CA GLU A 457 15.40 28.40 16.73
C GLU A 457 15.72 27.00 16.20
N PHE A 458 14.72 26.13 16.07
CA PHE A 458 14.89 24.75 15.58
C PHE A 458 15.44 24.67 14.14
N VAL A 459 15.29 25.73 13.33
CA VAL A 459 15.86 25.78 11.97
C VAL A 459 17.38 25.99 11.99
N ARG A 460 17.90 26.62 13.06
CA ARG A 460 19.32 26.96 13.26
C ARG A 460 19.98 26.19 14.41
N CYS A 461 19.30 25.16 14.93
CA CYS A 461 19.79 24.43 16.11
C CYS A 461 21.10 23.65 15.85
N ALA A 462 21.38 23.29 14.58
CA ALA A 462 22.63 22.68 14.16
C ALA A 462 22.99 23.11 12.72
N PRO A 463 24.29 23.34 12.40
CA PRO A 463 24.72 23.70 11.05
C PRO A 463 24.31 22.67 9.98
N GLU A 464 24.22 21.39 10.35
CA GLU A 464 23.78 20.31 9.46
C GLU A 464 22.30 20.44 9.08
N ILE A 465 21.46 20.82 10.04
CA ILE A 465 20.01 21.03 9.85
C ILE A 465 19.77 22.27 8.99
N GLU A 466 20.49 23.36 9.26
CA GLU A 466 20.42 24.58 8.43
C GLU A 466 20.81 24.28 6.99
N LYS A 467 21.95 23.59 6.77
CA LYS A 467 22.37 23.16 5.43
C LYS A 467 21.37 22.23 4.75
N LEU A 468 20.71 21.35 5.52
CA LEU A 468 19.67 20.47 4.99
C LEU A 468 18.47 21.27 4.47
N PHE A 469 17.98 22.23 5.26
CA PHE A 469 16.90 23.13 4.83
C PHE A 469 17.31 23.96 3.63
N GLU A 470 18.52 24.52 3.61
CA GLU A 470 19.03 25.24 2.44
C GLU A 470 19.18 24.35 1.21
N SER A 471 19.57 23.09 1.37
CA SER A 471 19.72 22.13 0.27
C SER A 471 18.36 21.78 -0.33
N VAL A 472 17.37 21.45 0.52
CA VAL A 472 16.01 21.19 0.09
C VAL A 472 15.41 22.46 -0.53
N ALA A 473 15.57 23.62 0.10
CA ALA A 473 15.14 24.91 -0.45
C ALA A 473 15.78 25.18 -1.81
N ARG A 474 17.11 25.04 -1.97
CA ARG A 474 17.81 25.19 -3.25
C ARG A 474 17.32 24.22 -4.32
N SER A 475 17.12 22.94 -3.95
CA SER A 475 16.56 21.94 -4.87
C SER A 475 15.12 22.28 -5.29
N CYS A 476 14.39 22.99 -4.42
CA CYS A 476 13.04 23.49 -4.63
C CYS A 476 12.98 24.92 -5.22
N MET A 477 14.12 25.58 -5.44
CA MET A 477 14.20 26.99 -5.82
C MET A 477 15.13 27.19 -7.02
N GLN A 478 15.09 26.30 -8.04
CA GLN A 478 15.97 26.40 -9.22
C GLN A 478 16.19 27.86 -9.65
N GLN A 479 17.47 28.26 -9.69
CA GLN A 479 17.90 29.57 -10.15
C GLN A 479 17.50 29.74 -11.63
N LYS A 480 17.06 30.96 -11.98
CA LYS A 480 16.91 31.40 -13.38
C LYS A 480 18.11 30.92 -14.20
N PRO A 481 17.92 30.43 -15.44
CA PRO A 481 19.04 30.28 -16.36
C PRO A 481 19.76 31.64 -16.46
N PRO A 482 21.11 31.67 -16.49
CA PRO A 482 21.81 32.92 -16.73
C PRO A 482 21.35 33.47 -18.08
N THR A 483 20.80 34.69 -18.06
CA THR A 483 20.55 35.47 -19.26
C THR A 483 21.87 35.64 -19.99
N GLU A 484 22.01 35.06 -21.17
CA GLU A 484 23.10 35.39 -22.09
C GLU A 484 23.05 36.91 -22.34
N PRO A 485 24.20 37.62 -22.25
CA PRO A 485 24.25 39.01 -22.65
C PRO A 485 24.01 39.06 -24.16
N SER A 486 22.94 39.75 -24.56
CA SER A 486 22.68 40.11 -25.94
C SER A 486 23.87 40.90 -26.50
N GLY A 487 24.64 40.25 -27.37
CA GLY A 487 25.65 40.88 -28.22
C GLY A 487 25.04 41.55 -29.44
#